data_AF-A0A0Q7A0V7-F1
#
_entry.id   AF-A0A0Q7A0V7-F1
#
_cell.length_a   1.000
_cell.length_b   1.000
_cell.length_c   1.000
_cell.angle_alpha   90.00
_cell.angle_beta   90.00
_cell.angle_gamma   90.00
#
_symmetry.space_group_name_H-M   'P 1'
#
loop_
_entity.id
_entity.type
_entity.pdbx_description
1 polymer ?
#
loop_
_entity_poly.entity_id
_entity_poly.type
_entity_poly.pdbx_seq_one_letter_code
_entity_poly.pdbx_strand_id
1 'polypeptide(L)'
;MALRLLLGFDYGTKQIGVAVGQVITGQARELCTLKAQNGVPDWNQVEALIKEWKPDAVVVGLPLNMDGTPSDMCLRAEKFARRLNGRYNLPFYTHDERLTTFEAKGERLVRGGQKGSYRDNPVDAIAAALLLQGWLDANAALFET
;
A
#
# COMPACT_ATOMS: atom_id res chain seq x y z
N MET A 1 11.45 17.73 5.70
CA MET A 1 12.40 16.70 5.23
C MET A 1 11.96 16.32 3.83
N ALA A 2 12.86 16.23 2.86
CA ALA A 2 12.49 15.92 1.48
C ALA A 2 12.15 14.43 1.36
N LEU A 3 11.00 14.10 0.77
CA LEU A 3 10.61 12.71 0.52
C LEU A 3 11.48 12.13 -0.60
N ARG A 4 12.13 10.98 -0.36
CA ARG A 4 12.95 10.28 -1.35
C ARG A 4 12.50 8.83 -1.51
N LEU A 5 12.28 8.14 -0.40
CA LEU A 5 11.89 6.74 -0.38
C LEU A 5 10.64 6.55 0.47
N LEU A 6 9.68 5.83 -0.07
CA LEU A 6 8.37 5.60 0.54
C LEU A 6 8.09 4.10 0.62
N LEU A 7 7.42 3.68 1.68
CA LEU A 7 6.78 2.36 1.71
C LEU A 7 5.27 2.50 1.55
N GLY A 8 4.71 1.75 0.61
CA GLY A 8 3.27 1.63 0.37
C GLY A 8 2.71 0.40 1.05
N PHE A 9 1.54 0.53 1.69
CA PHE A 9 0.81 -0.57 2.30
C PHE A 9 -0.62 -0.64 1.77
N ASP A 10 -0.94 -1.72 1.06
CA ASP A 10 -2.31 -2.10 0.72
C ASP A 10 -2.90 -2.88 1.89
N TYR A 11 -3.80 -2.23 2.64
CA TYR A 11 -4.29 -2.75 3.91
C TYR A 11 -5.44 -3.75 3.72
N GLY A 12 -5.20 -5.00 4.12
CA GLY A 12 -6.23 -6.02 4.21
C GLY A 12 -6.28 -6.71 5.58
N THR A 13 -7.43 -7.34 5.87
CA THR A 13 -7.65 -8.02 7.16
C THR A 13 -6.93 -9.36 7.30
N LYS A 14 -6.56 -9.99 6.19
CA LYS A 14 -5.85 -11.27 6.14
C LYS A 14 -4.43 -11.14 5.62
N GLN A 15 -4.20 -10.18 4.74
CA GLN A 15 -2.94 -9.92 4.07
C GLN A 15 -2.78 -8.41 3.89
N ILE A 16 -1.56 -7.93 3.97
CA ILE A 16 -1.19 -6.54 3.70
C ILE A 16 -0.09 -6.56 2.66
N GLY A 17 -0.36 -6.01 1.49
CA GLY A 17 0.64 -5.85 0.44
C GLY A 17 1.62 -4.75 0.83
N VAL A 18 2.90 -4.93 0.50
CA VAL A 18 3.94 -3.93 0.74
C VAL A 18 4.68 -3.63 -0.56
N ALA A 19 4.91 -2.35 -0.81
CA ALA A 19 5.66 -1.84 -1.95
C ALA A 19 6.68 -0.78 -1.50
N VAL A 20 7.68 -0.56 -2.34
CA VAL A 20 8.64 0.54 -2.20
C VAL A 20 8.52 1.49 -3.38
N GLY A 21 8.59 2.79 -3.10
CA GLY A 21 8.53 3.85 -4.09
C GLY A 21 9.73 4.77 -3.95
N GLN A 22 10.28 5.20 -5.09
CA GLN A 22 11.35 6.19 -5.13
C GLN A 22 10.85 7.43 -5.86
N VAL A 23 10.95 8.57 -5.18
CA VAL A 23 10.52 9.86 -5.70
C VAL A 23 11.35 10.29 -6.91
N ILE A 24 12.67 10.03 -6.89
CA ILE A 24 13.60 10.43 -7.96
C ILE A 24 13.23 9.79 -9.31
N THR A 25 12.84 8.52 -9.30
CA THR A 25 12.43 7.81 -10.52
C THR A 25 10.93 7.96 -10.78
N GLY A 26 10.15 8.36 -9.77
CA GLY A 26 8.70 8.36 -9.82
C GLY A 26 8.13 6.95 -9.99
N GLN A 27 8.82 5.91 -9.51
CA GLN A 27 8.42 4.52 -9.71
C GLN A 27 8.18 3.80 -8.38
N ALA A 28 7.15 2.96 -8.34
CA ALA A 28 6.88 2.01 -7.28
C ALA A 28 7.00 0.57 -7.77
N ARG A 29 7.43 -0.33 -6.87
CA ARG A 29 7.49 -1.77 -7.11
C ARG A 29 7.08 -2.56 -5.88
N GLU A 30 6.59 -3.76 -6.09
CA GLU A 30 6.23 -4.68 -5.03
C GLU A 30 7.45 -5.13 -4.22
N LEU A 31 7.24 -5.39 -2.92
CA LEU A 31 8.23 -5.97 -2.04
C LEU A 31 7.79 -7.36 -1.56
N CYS A 32 6.71 -7.42 -0.81
CA CYS A 32 6.23 -8.65 -0.19
C CYS A 32 4.78 -8.51 0.28
N THR A 33 4.20 -9.62 0.74
CA THR A 33 2.90 -9.62 1.43
C THR A 33 3.09 -10.05 2.88
N LEU A 34 2.58 -9.24 3.81
CA LEU A 34 2.55 -9.58 5.23
C LEU A 34 1.24 -10.29 5.56
N LYS A 35 1.30 -11.41 6.28
CA LYS A 35 0.09 -12.02 6.85
C LYS A 35 -0.46 -11.12 7.96
N ALA A 36 -1.78 -10.98 7.99
CA ALA A 36 -2.49 -10.24 9.02
C ALA A 36 -3.58 -11.09 9.66
N GLN A 37 -3.82 -10.88 10.94
CA GLN A 37 -4.94 -11.48 11.67
C GLN A 37 -5.89 -10.36 12.07
N ASN A 38 -7.07 -10.32 11.44
CA ASN A 38 -8.04 -9.23 11.61
C ASN A 38 -7.41 -7.83 11.41
N GLY A 39 -6.53 -7.71 10.41
CA GLY A 39 -5.85 -6.47 10.06
C GLY A 39 -4.67 -6.10 10.96
N VAL A 40 -4.22 -7.04 11.81
CA VAL A 40 -3.01 -6.87 12.60
C VAL A 40 -1.89 -7.70 11.98
N PRO A 41 -0.85 -7.09 11.38
CA PRO A 41 0.33 -7.83 10.93
C PRO A 41 1.24 -8.20 12.10
N ASP A 42 2.22 -9.04 11.82
CA ASP A 42 3.40 -9.19 12.67
C ASP A 42 4.25 -7.91 12.61
N TRP A 43 4.28 -7.16 13.71
CA TRP A 43 5.00 -5.89 13.80
C TRP A 43 6.52 -6.04 13.70
N ASN A 44 7.08 -7.22 13.99
CA ASN A 44 8.51 -7.45 13.82
C ASN A 44 8.90 -7.46 12.34
N GLN A 45 8.03 -7.99 11.47
CA GLN A 45 8.25 -7.97 10.02
C GLN A 45 8.10 -6.56 9.45
N VAL A 46 7.12 -5.80 9.93
CA VAL A 46 6.98 -4.37 9.57
C VAL A 46 8.22 -3.58 9.99
N GLU A 47 8.71 -3.81 11.22
CA GLU A 47 9.91 -3.15 11.73
C GLU A 47 11.16 -3.53 10.93
N ALA A 48 11.31 -4.79 10.53
CA ALA A 48 12.41 -5.23 9.68
C ALA A 48 12.41 -4.46 8.35
N LEU A 49 11.25 -4.34 7.70
CA LEU A 49 11.11 -3.57 6.46
C LEU A 49 11.45 -2.09 6.66
N ILE A 50 10.98 -1.48 7.75
CA ILE A 50 11.29 -0.07 8.05
C ILE A 50 12.78 0.13 8.30
N LYS A 51 13.44 -0.79 9.01
CA LYS A 51 14.89 -0.72 9.28
C LYS A 51 15.74 -0.95 8.03
N GLU A 52 15.30 -1.86 7.17
CA GLU A 52 15.96 -2.18 5.91
C GLU A 52 15.85 -1.02 4.91
N TRP A 53 14.63 -0.56 4.65
CA TRP A 53 14.34 0.42 3.61
C TRP A 53 14.51 1.88 4.06
N LYS A 54 14.39 2.15 5.36
CA LYS A 54 14.50 3.48 5.97
C LYS A 54 13.68 4.54 5.21
N PRO A 55 12.36 4.33 5.04
CA PRO A 55 11.54 5.26 4.29
C PRO A 55 11.41 6.60 5.01
N ASP A 56 11.25 7.68 4.24
CA ASP A 56 10.97 9.02 4.76
C ASP A 56 9.51 9.16 5.21
N ALA A 57 8.60 8.41 4.58
CA ALA A 57 7.20 8.34 4.94
C ALA A 57 6.56 7.03 4.44
N VAL A 58 5.35 6.76 4.91
CA VAL A 58 4.54 5.63 4.45
C VAL A 58 3.28 6.11 3.75
N VAL A 59 2.78 5.34 2.79
CA VAL A 59 1.49 5.56 2.13
C VAL A 59 0.58 4.37 2.41
N VAL A 60 -0.62 4.62 2.88
CA VAL A 60 -1.60 3.56 3.19
C VAL A 60 -2.84 3.74 2.33
N GLY A 61 -3.28 2.64 1.72
CA GLY A 61 -4.50 2.60 0.95
C GLY A 61 -5.77 2.75 1.76
N LEU A 62 -6.73 3.52 1.25
CA LEU A 62 -8.05 3.69 1.82
C LEU A 62 -9.12 3.11 0.88
N PRO A 63 -9.68 1.93 1.23
CA PRO A 63 -10.80 1.36 0.48
C PRO A 63 -12.08 2.13 0.79
N LEU A 64 -12.35 3.19 0.03
CA LEU A 64 -13.61 3.94 0.08
C LEU A 64 -14.70 3.21 -0.71
N ASN A 65 -15.96 3.50 -0.38
CA ASN A 65 -17.10 3.07 -1.19
C ASN A 65 -17.08 3.81 -2.55
N MET A 66 -17.79 3.29 -3.56
CA MET A 66 -17.80 3.90 -4.91
C MET A 66 -18.32 5.35 -4.91
N ASP A 67 -19.19 5.71 -3.97
CA ASP A 67 -19.70 7.07 -3.79
C ASP A 67 -18.72 8.00 -3.02
N GLY A 68 -17.54 7.50 -2.64
CA GLY A 68 -16.52 8.22 -1.88
C GLY A 68 -16.73 8.22 -0.37
N THR A 69 -17.80 7.59 0.14
CA THR A 69 -18.02 7.50 1.58
C THR A 69 -17.03 6.52 2.24
N PRO A 70 -16.59 6.77 3.50
CA PRO A 70 -15.73 5.83 4.22
C PRO A 70 -16.44 4.49 4.47
N SER A 71 -15.74 3.40 4.17
CA SER A 71 -16.16 2.05 4.60
C SER A 71 -15.65 1.74 6.01
N ASP A 72 -16.17 0.69 6.64
CA ASP A 72 -15.59 0.14 7.88
C ASP A 72 -14.10 -0.23 7.72
N MET A 73 -13.69 -0.60 6.51
CA MET A 73 -12.31 -0.93 6.20
C MET A 73 -11.43 0.33 6.13
N CYS A 74 -11.96 1.45 5.65
CA CYS A 74 -11.26 2.74 5.65
C CYS A 74 -10.83 3.14 7.07
N LEU A 75 -11.76 3.09 8.04
CA LEU A 75 -11.45 3.39 9.44
C LEU A 75 -10.35 2.49 10.02
N ARG A 76 -10.33 1.22 9.62
CA ARG A 76 -9.30 0.25 10.02
C ARG A 76 -7.95 0.56 9.38
N ALA A 77 -7.93 0.90 8.09
CA ALA A 77 -6.72 1.29 7.36
C ALA A 77 -6.11 2.58 7.94
N GLU A 78 -6.92 3.60 8.23
CA GLU A 78 -6.44 4.80 8.91
C GLU A 78 -5.85 4.49 10.29
N LYS A 79 -6.49 3.59 11.05
CA LYS A 79 -5.98 3.17 12.36
C LYS A 79 -4.64 2.45 12.21
N PHE A 80 -4.45 1.68 11.14
CA PHE A 80 -3.16 1.07 10.81
C PHE A 80 -2.10 2.13 10.48
N ALA A 81 -2.43 3.14 9.66
CA ALA A 81 -1.53 4.25 9.35
C ALA A 81 -1.11 5.03 10.61
N ARG A 82 -2.06 5.36 11.51
CA ARG A 82 -1.78 5.98 12.81
C ARG A 82 -0.88 5.12 13.70
N ARG A 83 -1.00 3.79 13.64
CA ARG A 83 -0.12 2.87 14.38
C ARG A 83 1.30 2.85 13.82
N LEU A 84 1.49 2.94 12.51
CA LEU A 84 2.81 3.08 11.89
C LEU A 84 3.49 4.35 12.39
N ASN A 85 2.77 5.47 12.39
CA ASN A 85 3.29 6.72 12.94
C ASN A 85 3.64 6.62 14.43
N GLY A 86 2.71 6.12 15.27
CA GLY A 86 2.95 6.03 16.71
C GLY A 86 4.09 5.07 17.10
N ARG A 87 4.37 4.04 16.30
CA ARG A 87 5.45 3.07 16.56
C ARG A 87 6.81 3.52 16.06
N TYR A 88 6.85 4.17 14.90
CA TYR A 88 8.10 4.41 14.17
C TYR A 88 8.40 5.90 13.93
N ASN A 89 7.52 6.79 14.39
CA ASN A 89 7.60 8.24 14.16
C ASN A 89 7.72 8.62 12.67
N LEU A 90 7.16 7.79 11.79
CA LEU A 90 7.14 8.05 10.35
C LEU A 90 5.90 8.87 9.98
N PRO A 91 6.06 9.96 9.20
CA PRO A 91 4.93 10.59 8.52
C PRO A 91 4.16 9.55 7.70
N PHE A 92 2.84 9.71 7.64
CA PHE A 92 1.99 8.87 6.81
C PHE A 92 1.10 9.71 5.93
N TYR A 93 0.86 9.19 4.73
CA TYR A 93 -0.12 9.68 3.78
C TYR A 93 -1.14 8.58 3.50
N THR A 94 -2.28 8.97 2.95
CA THR A 94 -3.34 8.05 2.55
C THR A 94 -3.66 8.24 1.08
N HIS A 95 -3.99 7.15 0.39
CA HIS A 95 -4.39 7.18 -1.01
C HIS A 95 -5.73 6.48 -1.22
N ASP A 96 -6.61 7.09 -2.01
CA ASP A 96 -7.94 6.57 -2.32
C ASP A 96 -7.85 5.50 -3.42
N GLU A 97 -8.38 4.31 -3.14
CA GLU A 97 -8.28 3.15 -4.03
C GLU A 97 -9.45 3.01 -5.04
N ARG A 98 -10.41 3.94 -5.10
CA ARG A 98 -11.62 3.77 -5.93
C ARG A 98 -11.35 3.47 -7.41
N LEU A 99 -10.26 4.00 -7.98
CA LEU A 99 -9.93 3.82 -9.40
C LEU A 99 -9.36 2.43 -9.72
N THR A 100 -8.82 1.68 -8.74
CA THR A 100 -8.20 0.38 -9.04
C THR A 100 -9.22 -0.75 -9.17
N THR A 101 -10.43 -0.63 -8.63
CA THR A 101 -11.33 -1.79 -8.53
C THR A 101 -12.02 -2.14 -9.85
N PHE A 102 -12.26 -1.18 -10.76
CA PHE A 102 -12.91 -1.44 -12.05
C PHE A 102 -11.89 -1.84 -13.14
N GLU A 103 -10.76 -1.14 -13.21
CA GLU A 103 -9.70 -1.42 -14.20
C GLU A 103 -8.78 -2.57 -13.76
N ALA A 104 -8.39 -2.67 -12.49
CA ALA A 104 -7.53 -3.76 -12.02
C ALA A 104 -8.27 -5.10 -11.88
N LYS A 105 -9.61 -5.12 -11.75
CA LYS A 105 -10.39 -6.37 -11.93
C LYS A 105 -10.42 -6.80 -13.39
N GLY A 106 -10.50 -5.86 -14.33
CA GLY A 106 -10.39 -6.12 -15.77
C GLY A 106 -9.02 -6.71 -16.13
N GLU A 107 -7.94 -6.08 -15.69
CA GLU A 107 -6.58 -6.59 -15.90
C GLU A 107 -6.30 -7.90 -15.14
N ARG A 108 -6.83 -8.09 -13.91
CA ARG A 108 -6.77 -9.38 -13.21
C ARG A 108 -7.48 -10.49 -13.99
N LEU A 109 -8.61 -10.21 -14.65
CA LEU A 109 -9.31 -11.20 -15.46
C LEU A 109 -8.55 -11.51 -16.76
N VAL A 110 -7.97 -10.49 -17.39
CA VAL A 110 -7.23 -10.63 -18.66
C VAL A 110 -5.87 -11.33 -18.45
N ARG A 111 -5.19 -11.09 -17.32
CA ARG A 111 -3.92 -11.76 -16.97
C ARG A 111 -4.11 -13.08 -16.20
N GLY A 112 -5.28 -13.30 -15.58
CA GLY A 112 -5.53 -14.36 -14.59
C GLY A 112 -6.39 -15.53 -15.07
N GLY A 113 -6.35 -15.86 -16.36
CA GLY A 113 -6.99 -17.05 -16.93
C GLY A 113 -6.35 -18.40 -16.52
N GLN A 114 -5.74 -18.52 -15.34
CA GLN A 114 -5.25 -19.79 -14.84
C GLN A 114 -5.73 -20.06 -13.42
N LYS A 115 -6.51 -21.14 -13.30
CA LYS A 115 -6.84 -21.85 -12.06
C LYS A 115 -5.54 -22.35 -11.40
N GLY A 116 -4.82 -21.46 -10.74
CA GLY A 116 -3.62 -21.76 -9.93
C GLY A 116 -3.90 -21.46 -8.47
N SER A 117 -3.49 -22.37 -7.59
CA SER A 117 -3.61 -22.30 -6.13
C SER A 117 -3.39 -20.88 -5.57
N TYR A 118 -4.39 -20.35 -4.88
CA TYR A 118 -4.37 -19.06 -4.15
C TYR A 118 -3.28 -18.97 -3.06
N ARG A 119 -2.46 -20.01 -2.87
CA ARG A 119 -1.51 -20.13 -1.75
C ARG A 119 -0.16 -19.44 -1.98
N ASP A 120 0.22 -19.10 -3.22
CA ASP A 120 1.58 -18.60 -3.54
C ASP A 120 1.63 -17.32 -4.41
N ASN A 121 0.52 -16.59 -4.58
CA ASN A 121 0.46 -15.52 -5.58
C ASN A 121 0.72 -14.12 -4.97
N PRO A 122 1.74 -13.34 -5.43
CA PRO A 122 2.11 -12.01 -4.93
C PRO A 122 1.12 -10.90 -5.33
N VAL A 123 -0.17 -11.22 -5.46
CA VAL A 123 -1.15 -10.28 -6.02
C VAL A 123 -1.40 -9.08 -5.12
N ASP A 124 -1.32 -9.28 -3.81
CA ASP A 124 -1.48 -8.19 -2.84
C ASP A 124 -0.27 -7.23 -2.85
N ALA A 125 0.94 -7.75 -3.11
CA ALA A 125 2.13 -6.91 -3.24
C ALA A 125 2.10 -6.07 -4.53
N ILE A 126 1.57 -6.63 -5.63
CA ILE A 126 1.32 -5.89 -6.87
C ILE A 126 0.28 -4.78 -6.64
N ALA A 127 -0.79 -5.07 -5.90
CA ALA A 127 -1.79 -4.06 -5.56
C ALA A 127 -1.19 -2.91 -4.75
N ALA A 128 -0.31 -3.20 -3.78
CA ALA A 128 0.44 -2.18 -3.05
C ALA A 128 1.35 -1.34 -3.95
N ALA A 129 1.95 -1.93 -4.98
CA ALA A 129 2.78 -1.19 -5.94
C ALA A 129 1.94 -0.24 -6.79
N LEU A 130 0.80 -0.69 -7.31
CA LEU A 130 -0.14 0.14 -8.07
C LEU A 130 -0.70 1.29 -7.23
N LEU A 131 -1.04 1.01 -5.98
CA LEU A 131 -1.47 2.02 -5.01
C LEU A 131 -0.40 3.09 -4.79
N LEU A 132 0.84 2.66 -4.56
CA LEU A 132 1.94 3.58 -4.31
C LEU A 132 2.29 4.38 -5.56
N GLN A 133 2.22 3.75 -6.74
CA GLN A 133 2.40 4.42 -8.02
C GLN A 133 1.34 5.52 -8.22
N GLY A 134 0.05 5.19 -8.01
CA GLY A 134 -1.04 6.17 -8.12
C GLY A 134 -0.86 7.35 -7.17
N TRP A 135 -0.35 7.10 -5.95
CA TRP A 135 -0.02 8.19 -5.03
C TRP A 135 1.17 9.03 -5.52
N LEU A 136 2.24 8.41 -6.01
CA LEU A 136 3.40 9.13 -6.58
C LEU A 136 2.97 10.02 -7.75
N ASP A 137 2.19 9.48 -8.68
CA ASP A 137 1.72 10.19 -9.88
C ASP A 137 0.83 11.39 -9.50
N ALA A 138 -0.10 11.18 -8.56
CA ALA A 138 -0.99 12.23 -8.09
C ALA A 138 -0.27 13.35 -7.30
N ASN A 139 0.93 13.06 -6.79
CA ASN A 139 1.69 13.98 -5.93
C ASN A 139 3.05 14.37 -6.54
N ALA A 140 3.25 14.19 -7.85
CA ALA A 140 4.51 14.53 -8.52
C ALA A 140 5.00 15.96 -8.21
N ALA A 141 4.07 16.91 -8.11
CA ALA A 141 4.35 18.30 -7.76
C ALA A 141 4.93 18.50 -6.34
N LEU A 142 4.74 17.57 -5.41
CA LEU A 142 5.34 17.62 -4.06
C LEU A 142 6.87 17.39 -4.10
N PHE A 143 7.40 16.96 -5.23
CA PHE A 143 8.80 16.54 -5.39
C PHE A 143 9.63 17.49 -6.26
N GLU A 144 9.00 18.47 -6.91
CA GLU A 144 9.66 19.40 -7.84
C GLU A 144 10.36 20.60 -7.14
N THR A 145 10.88 20.41 -5.91
CA THR A 145 11.62 21.46 -5.16
C THR A 145 12.95 21.01 -4.61
#